data_AF-A0A6B4TQ22-F1
#
_entry.id   AF-A0A6B4TQ22-F1
#
_cell.length_a   1.000
_cell.length_b   1.000
_cell.length_c   1.000
_cell.angle_alpha   90.00
_cell.angle_beta   90.00
_cell.angle_gamma   90.00
#
_symmetry.space_group_name_H-M   'P 1'
#
loop_
_entity.id
_entity.type
_entity.pdbx_description
1 polymer ?
#
loop_
_entity_poly.entity_id
_entity_poly.type
_entity_poly.pdbx_seq_one_letter_code
_entity_poly.pdbx_strand_id
1 'polypeptide(L)' 'MNNKDRQKVADKKWIEKNREHATYLRNRSSARSFIRNKATQDDLEELKELIKEREGNLKCERK' A
#
# COMPACT_ATOMS: atom_id res chain seq x y z
N MET A 1 -8.02 12.81 30.41
CA MET A 1 -7.36 12.44 29.12
C MET A 1 -7.59 10.95 28.86
N ASN A 2 -8.43 10.63 27.88
CA ASN A 2 -8.93 9.26 27.65
C ASN A 2 -7.82 8.35 27.10
N ASN A 3 -7.85 7.04 27.38
CA ASN A 3 -6.80 6.09 26.98
C ASN A 3 -6.61 6.06 25.43
N LYS A 4 -7.71 6.17 24.68
CA LYS A 4 -7.71 6.30 23.20
C LYS A 4 -6.92 7.50 22.67
N ASP A 5 -6.90 8.61 23.40
CA ASP A 5 -6.19 9.82 22.95
C ASP A 5 -4.68 9.65 23.11
N ARG A 6 -4.24 8.87 24.12
CA ARG A 6 -2.82 8.55 24.31
C ARG A 6 -2.29 7.61 23.23
N GLN A 7 -3.10 6.63 22.82
CA GLN A 7 -2.78 5.73 21.71
C GLN A 7 -2.63 6.50 20.39
N LYS A 8 -3.58 7.40 20.07
CA LYS A 8 -3.50 8.25 18.87
C LYS A 8 -2.25 9.13 18.81
N VAL A 9 -1.80 9.65 19.95
CA VAL A 9 -0.58 10.48 20.02
C VAL A 9 0.68 9.63 19.85
N ALA A 10 0.70 8.42 20.41
CA ALA A 10 1.79 7.47 20.22
C ALA A 10 1.87 6.96 18.77
N ASP A 11 0.73 6.62 18.17
CA ASP A 11 0.61 6.20 16.77
C ASP A 11 1.08 7.32 15.84
N LYS A 12 0.70 8.58 16.10
CA LYS A 12 1.20 9.74 15.33
C LYS A 12 2.72 9.83 15.35
N LYS A 13 3.36 9.71 16.53
CA LYS A 13 4.83 9.79 16.64
C LYS A 13 5.53 8.63 15.93
N TRP A 14 4.94 7.43 15.94
CA TRP A 14 5.48 6.29 15.21
C TRP A 14 5.28 6.45 13.70
N ILE A 15 4.11 6.91 13.25
CA ILE A 15 3.81 7.21 11.84
C ILE A 15 4.74 8.31 11.33
N GLU A 16 5.07 9.34 12.12
CA GLU A 16 5.99 10.39 11.70
C GLU A 16 7.42 9.91 11.52
N LYS A 17 7.90 8.99 12.37
CA LYS A 17 9.21 8.36 12.21
C LYS A 17 9.24 7.28 11.13
N ASN A 18 8.08 6.70 10.80
CA ASN A 18 7.94 5.61 9.83
C ASN A 18 6.98 5.99 8.69
N ARG A 19 7.03 7.25 8.23
CA ARG A 19 6.05 7.78 7.24
C ARG A 19 6.03 6.94 5.98
N GLU A 20 7.19 6.50 5.51
CA GLU A 20 7.31 5.67 4.31
C GLU A 20 6.65 4.30 4.51
N HIS A 21 6.89 3.66 5.65
CA HIS A 21 6.29 2.36 5.96
C HIS A 21 4.77 2.46 6.17
N ALA A 22 4.31 3.51 6.87
CA ALA A 22 2.89 3.77 7.04
C ALA A 22 2.19 4.06 5.71
N THR A 23 2.83 4.82 4.83
CA THR A 23 2.34 5.11 3.47
C THR A 23 2.28 3.83 2.64
N TYR A 24 3.31 2.99 2.71
CA TYR A 24 3.33 1.68 2.06
C TYR A 24 2.15 0.80 2.51
N LEU A 25 1.91 0.69 3.82
CA LEU A 25 0.79 -0.10 4.36
C LEU A 25 -0.57 0.44 3.95
N ARG A 26 -0.74 1.77 3.95
CA ARG A 26 -1.97 2.43 3.49
C ARG A 26 -2.22 2.15 2.01
N ASN A 27 -1.22 2.37 1.17
CA ASN A 27 -1.31 2.16 -0.27
C ASN A 27 -1.61 0.69 -0.60
N ARG A 28 -0.94 -0.25 0.09
CA ARG A 28 -1.18 -1.69 -0.07
C ARG A 28 -2.61 -2.07 0.30
N SER A 29 -3.13 -1.54 1.40
CA SER A 29 -4.50 -1.84 1.85
C SER A 29 -5.55 -1.27 0.89
N SER A 30 -5.35 -0.04 0.43
CA SER A 30 -6.20 0.61 -0.57
C SER A 30 -6.21 -0.15 -1.90
N ALA A 31 -5.04 -0.54 -2.42
CA ALA A 31 -4.92 -1.29 -3.65
C ALA A 31 -5.65 -2.65 -3.57
N ARG A 32 -5.50 -3.37 -2.46
CA ARG A 32 -6.23 -4.63 -2.23
C ARG A 32 -7.75 -4.44 -2.23
N SER A 33 -8.23 -3.37 -1.60
CA SER A 33 -9.67 -3.06 -1.58
C SER A 33 -10.19 -2.68 -2.96
N PHE A 34 -9.41 -1.89 -3.71
CA PHE A 34 -9.75 -1.50 -5.08
C PHE A 34 -9.90 -2.73 -5.98
N ILE A 35 -8.87 -3.58 -6.04
CA ILE A 35 -8.86 -4.81 -6.85
C ILE A 35 -10.03 -5.73 -6.49
N ARG A 36 -10.35 -5.85 -5.19
CA ARG A 36 -11.40 -6.80 -4.75
C ARG A 36 -12.82 -6.28 -4.97
N ASN A 37 -13.05 -4.99 -4.75
CA ASN A 37 -14.42 -4.48 -4.57
C ASN A 37 -14.83 -3.40 -5.58
N LYS A 38 -13.89 -2.78 -6.30
CA LYS A 38 -14.16 -1.61 -7.15
C LYS A 38 -13.68 -1.74 -8.58
N ALA A 39 -12.59 -2.47 -8.81
CA ALA A 39 -11.98 -2.62 -10.12
C ALA A 39 -12.95 -3.27 -11.11
N THR A 40 -13.03 -2.68 -12.30
CA THR A 40 -13.73 -3.26 -13.45
C THR A 40 -12.84 -4.30 -14.14
N GLN A 41 -13.39 -5.01 -15.13
CA GLN A 41 -12.61 -6.01 -15.86
C GLN A 41 -11.41 -5.40 -16.58
N ASP A 42 -11.59 -4.25 -17.23
CA ASP A 42 -10.53 -3.52 -17.91
C ASP A 42 -9.43 -3.08 -16.94
N ASP A 43 -9.82 -2.55 -15.76
CA ASP A 43 -8.87 -2.18 -14.70
C ASP A 43 -8.03 -3.39 -14.26
N LEU A 44 -8.66 -4.57 -14.13
CA LEU A 44 -7.96 -5.78 -13.73
C LEU A 44 -6.97 -6.27 -14.80
N GLU A 45 -7.29 -6.09 -16.09
CA GLU A 45 -6.38 -6.41 -17.19
C GLU A 45 -5.18 -5.45 -17.23
N GLU A 46 -5.43 -4.14 -17.12
CA GLU A 46 -4.36 -3.15 -17.03
C GLU A 46 -3.44 -3.42 -15.83
N LEU A 47 -4.01 -3.69 -14.66
CA LEU A 47 -3.24 -3.99 -13.45
C LEU A 47 -2.38 -5.26 -13.61
N LYS A 48 -2.82 -6.26 -14.36
CA LYS A 48 -2.01 -7.45 -14.64
C LYS A 48 -0.79 -7.12 -15.49
N GLU A 49 -0.95 -6.30 -16.52
CA GLU A 49 0.18 -5.85 -17.36
C GLU A 49 1.17 -5.02 -16.54
N LEU A 50 0.70 -4.10 -15.70
CA LEU A 50 1.55 -3.32 -14.79
C LEU A 50 2.33 -4.22 -13.80
N ILE A 51 1.70 -5.27 -13.27
CA ILE A 51 2.38 -6.24 -12.39
C ILE A 51 3.47 -6.98 -13.17
N LYS A 52 3.18 -7.44 -14.38
CA LYS A 52 4.12 -8.16 -15.24
C LYS A 52 5.35 -7.31 -15.57
N GLU A 53 5.16 -6.04 -15.91
CA GLU A 53 6.25 -5.09 -16.13
C GLU A 53 7.11 -4.93 -14.87
N ARG A 54 6.48 -4.72 -13.71
CA ARG A 54 7.23 -4.56 -12.45
C ARG A 54 8.02 -5.81 -12.07
N GLU A 55 7.45 -7.00 -12.24
CA GLU A 55 8.14 -8.27 -12.02
C GLU A 55 9.32 -8.45 -12.99
N GLY A 56 9.16 -8.06 -14.25
CA GLY A 56 10.25 -8.04 -15.24
C GLY A 56 11.41 -7.16 -14.77
N ASN A 57 11.11 -5.94 -14.34
CA ASN A 57 12.11 -5.01 -13.83
C ASN A 57 12.82 -5.55 -12.58
N LEU A 58 12.07 -6.14 -11.63
CA LEU A 58 12.64 -6.78 -10.43
C LEU A 58 13.56 -7.97 -10.73
N LYS A 59 13.26 -8.74 -11.79
CA LYS A 59 14.13 -9.84 -12.26
C LYS A 59 15.41 -9.30 -12.90
N CYS A 60 15.34 -8.15 -13.57
CA CYS A 60 16.48 -7.50 -14.20
C CYS A 60 17.42 -6.87 -13.16
N GLU A 61 16.89 -6.23 -12.10
CA GLU A 61 17.66 -5.67 -10.97
C GLU A 61 18.44 -6.72 -10.16
N ARG A 62 18.12 -8.02 -10.32
CA ARG A 62 18.77 -9.14 -9.65
C ARG A 62 19.84 -9.85 -10.49
N LYS A 63 20.07 -9.41 -11.73
CA LYS A 63 21.16 -9.91 -12.58
C LYS A 63 22.35 -8.95 -12.55
#